data_AF-A0AAD4UW90-F1
#
_entry.id   AF-A0AAD4UW90-F1
#
_cell.length_a   1.000
_cell.length_b   1.000
_cell.length_c   1.000
_cell.angle_alpha   90.00
_cell.angle_beta   90.00
_cell.angle_gamma   90.00
#
_symmetry.space_group_name_H-M   'P 1'
#
loop_
_entity.id
_entity.type
_entity.pdbx_description
1 polymer ?
#
loop_
_entity_poly.entity_id
_entity_poly.type
_entity_poly.pdbx_seq_one_letter_code
_entity_poly.pdbx_strand_id
1 'polypeptide(L)' 'MQNPLHFPFEDDMECAQQTVSSLDCGMFVMFYMDKIAQGQPIPKSVDKKFMNEYRAQYVTKLLHHKNCVINRL' A
#
# COMPACT_ATOMS: atom_id res chain seq x y z
N MET A 1 2.93 -17.94 35.58
CA MET A 1 1.82 -17.54 34.68
C MET A 1 2.41 -16.60 33.65
N GLN A 2 2.36 -16.93 32.38
CA GLN A 2 2.82 -16.03 31.31
C GLN A 2 1.81 -14.89 31.18
N ASN A 3 2.28 -13.64 31.14
CA ASN A 3 1.41 -12.50 30.87
C ASN A 3 0.72 -12.73 29.51
N PRO A 4 -0.61 -12.52 29.40
CA PRO A 4 -1.27 -12.57 28.11
C PRO A 4 -0.62 -11.55 27.19
N LEU A 5 -0.23 -11.99 25.99
CA LEU A 5 0.30 -11.10 24.96
C LEU A 5 -0.78 -10.06 24.65
N HIS A 6 -0.48 -8.79 24.92
CA HIS A 6 -1.36 -7.68 24.60
C HIS A 6 -1.08 -7.24 23.16
N PHE A 7 -2.06 -7.43 22.29
CA PHE A 7 -2.03 -6.93 20.92
C PHE A 7 -2.93 -5.70 20.84
N PRO A 8 -2.37 -4.49 20.93
CA PRO A 8 -3.16 -3.28 20.75
C PRO A 8 -3.70 -3.26 19.30
N PHE A 9 -4.99 -2.99 19.16
CA PHE A 9 -5.59 -2.67 17.88
C PHE A 9 -5.56 -1.15 17.71
N GLU A 10 -5.06 -0.70 16.57
CA GLU A 10 -5.04 0.71 16.20
C GLU A 10 -5.95 0.87 14.97
N ASP A 11 -7.04 1.63 15.13
CA ASP A 11 -7.93 1.99 14.04
C ASP A 11 -7.42 3.27 13.38
N ASP A 12 -6.83 3.14 12.19
CA ASP A 12 -6.41 4.28 11.39
C ASP A 12 -7.57 4.82 10.54
N MET A 13 -8.37 5.68 11.17
CA MET A 13 -9.53 6.32 10.54
C MET A 13 -9.15 7.51 9.64
N GLU A 14 -7.90 7.98 9.66
CA GLU A 14 -7.44 9.16 8.94
C GLU A 14 -6.39 8.82 7.87
N CYS A 15 -6.71 7.86 7.01
CA CYS A 15 -5.87 7.48 5.88
C CYS A 15 -6.49 7.88 4.54
N ALA A 16 -5.65 8.01 3.51
CA ALA A 16 -6.10 8.26 2.15
C ALA A 16 -7.06 7.15 1.71
N GLN A 17 -8.28 7.54 1.33
CA GLN A 17 -9.30 6.63 0.83
C GLN A 17 -9.66 6.95 -0.62
N GLN A 18 -10.05 5.90 -1.34
CA GLN A 18 -10.57 6.02 -2.69
C GLN A 18 -11.89 6.81 -2.69
N THR A 19 -12.24 7.43 -3.82
CA THR A 19 -13.58 8.00 -3.98
C THR A 19 -14.60 6.89 -4.25
N VAL A 20 -15.87 7.10 -3.89
CA VAL A 20 -16.96 6.13 -4.07
C VAL A 20 -17.11 5.68 -5.54
N SER A 21 -16.76 6.56 -6.48
CA SER A 21 -16.83 6.31 -7.93
C SER A 21 -15.60 5.65 -8.54
N SER A 22 -14.54 5.43 -7.75
CA SER A 22 -13.29 4.83 -8.23
C SER A 22 -13.24 3.33 -7.95
N LEU A 23 -12.53 2.58 -8.80
CA LEU A 23 -12.32 1.13 -8.69
C LEU A 23 -10.88 0.84 -8.23
N ASP A 24 -10.39 1.62 -7.27
CA ASP A 24 -8.97 1.71 -6.94
C ASP A 24 -8.64 1.15 -5.54
N CYS A 25 -9.59 0.52 -4.85
CA CYS A 25 -9.44 0.08 -3.45
C CYS A 25 -8.20 -0.78 -3.24
N GLY A 26 -7.91 -1.69 -4.17
CA GLY A 26 -6.71 -2.53 -4.12
C GLY A 26 -5.43 -1.69 -4.15
N MET A 27 -5.38 -0.63 -4.95
CA MET A 27 -4.20 0.25 -5.01
C MET A 27 -4.03 1.08 -3.73
N PHE A 28 -5.12 1.56 -3.14
CA PHE A 28 -5.07 2.27 -1.86
C PHE A 28 -4.61 1.36 -0.72
N VAL A 29 -5.07 0.10 -0.68
CA VAL A 29 -4.57 -0.90 0.28
C VAL A 29 -3.09 -1.19 0.07
N MET A 30 -2.63 -1.36 -1.17
CA MET A 30 -1.20 -1.56 -1.45
C MET A 30 -0.37 -0.36 -1.02
N PHE A 31 -0.84 0.86 -1.31
CA PHE A 31 -0.19 2.09 -0.87
C PHE A 31 -0.09 2.19 0.65
N TYR A 32 -1.19 1.90 1.35
CA TYR A 32 -1.26 1.89 2.81
C TYR A 32 -0.23 0.91 3.41
N MET A 33 -0.22 -0.33 2.93
CA MET A 33 0.70 -1.37 3.39
C MET A 33 2.16 -1.02 3.09
N ASP A 34 2.44 -0.39 1.95
CA ASP A 34 3.79 0.05 1.58
C ASP A 34 4.30 1.15 2.53
N LYS A 35 3.43 2.08 2.94
CA LYS A 35 3.76 3.12 3.93
C LYS A 35 4.06 2.53 5.31
N ILE A 36 3.22 1.60 5.78
CA ILE A 36 3.45 0.88 7.04
C ILE A 36 4.77 0.12 6.99
N ALA A 37 5.02 -0.64 5.92
CA ALA A 37 6.24 -1.44 5.77
C ALA A 37 7.52 -0.58 5.80
N GLN A 38 7.43 0.68 5.34
CA GLN A 38 8.52 1.64 5.36
C GLN A 38 8.59 2.48 6.65
N GLY A 39 7.67 2.31 7.59
CA GLY A 39 7.55 3.15 8.78
C GLY A 39 7.25 4.63 8.45
N GLN A 40 6.65 4.88 7.29
CA GLN A 40 6.34 6.23 6.81
C GLN A 40 4.95 6.67 7.28
N PRO A 41 4.74 7.98 7.50
CA PRO A 41 3.43 8.51 7.81
C PRO A 41 2.46 8.26 6.65
N ILE A 42 1.23 7.89 7.01
CA ILE A 42 0.16 7.63 6.06
C ILE A 42 -0.57 8.95 5.80
N PRO A 43 -0.62 9.44 4.55
CA PRO A 43 -1.29 10.69 4.27
C PRO A 43 -2.80 10.53 4.41
N LYS A 44 -3.49 11.57 4.88
CA LYS A 44 -4.96 11.62 5.02
C LYS A 44 -5.70 11.61 3.68
N SER A 45 -5.05 12.11 2.64
CA SER A 45 -5.60 12.15 1.29
C SER A 45 -4.49 12.14 0.25
N VAL A 46 -4.82 11.64 -0.93
CA VAL A 46 -3.98 11.71 -2.12
C VAL A 46 -4.87 12.03 -3.31
N ASP A 47 -4.33 12.75 -4.28
CA ASP A 47 -5.07 13.04 -5.50
C ASP A 47 -4.98 11.86 -6.50
N LYS A 48 -5.84 11.93 -7.53
CA LYS A 48 -5.90 10.91 -8.58
C LYS A 48 -4.61 10.83 -9.39
N LYS A 49 -3.90 11.95 -9.58
CA LYS A 49 -2.66 11.98 -10.35
C LYS A 49 -1.58 11.18 -9.62
N PHE A 50 -1.42 11.42 -8.32
CA PHE A 50 -0.53 10.67 -7.45
C PHE A 50 -0.84 9.17 -7.47
N MET A 51 -2.12 8.78 -7.37
CA MET A 51 -2.49 7.37 -7.45
C MET A 51 -2.24 6.70 -8.79
N ASN A 52 -2.36 7.46 -9.89
CA ASN A 52 -1.97 6.94 -11.20
C ASN A 52 -0.46 6.75 -11.31
N GLU A 53 0.34 7.68 -10.79
CA GLU A 53 1.79 7.58 -10.76
C GLU A 53 2.25 6.40 -9.89
N TYR A 54 1.68 6.26 -8.69
CA TYR A 54 1.94 5.13 -7.81
C TYR A 54 1.60 3.79 -8.47
N ARG A 55 0.45 3.70 -9.15
CA ARG A 55 0.07 2.50 -9.93
C ARG A 55 1.07 2.19 -11.01
N ALA A 56 1.51 3.19 -11.78
CA ALA A 56 2.50 2.99 -12.84
C ALA A 56 3.83 2.45 -12.26
N GLN A 57 4.31 3.03 -11.15
CA GLN A 57 5.50 2.56 -10.45
C GLN A 57 5.34 1.13 -9.93
N TYR A 58 4.18 0.81 -9.35
CA TYR A 58 3.87 -0.51 -8.83
C TYR A 58 3.84 -1.57 -9.93
N VAL A 59 3.19 -1.29 -11.06
CA VAL A 59 3.20 -2.17 -12.24
C VAL A 59 4.62 -2.39 -12.76
N THR A 60 5.42 -1.33 -12.87
CA THR A 60 6.83 -1.43 -13.28
C THR A 60 7.61 -2.35 -12.34
N LYS A 61 7.42 -2.22 -11.01
CA LYS A 61 8.06 -3.09 -10.01
C LYS A 61 7.66 -4.56 -10.19
N LEU A 62 6.38 -4.85 -10.42
CA LEU A 62 5.89 -6.20 -10.67
C LEU A 62 6.44 -6.80 -11.96
N LEU A 63 6.48 -6.02 -13.05
CA LEU A 63 7.06 -6.44 -14.32
C LEU A 63 8.56 -6.74 -14.18
N HIS A 64 9.29 -5.90 -13.46
CA HIS A 64 10.70 -6.12 -13.17
C HIS A 64 10.90 -7.42 -12.38
N HIS A 65 10.10 -7.66 -11.33
CA HIS A 65 10.16 -8.90 -10.56
C HIS A 65 9.91 -10.13 -11.44
N LYS A 66 8.87 -10.09 -12.29
CA LYS A 66 8.56 -11.18 -13.23
C LYS A 66 9.70 -11.47 -14.20
N ASN A 67 10.31 -10.42 -14.76
CA ASN A 67 11.39 -10.56 -15.76
C ASN A 67 12.75 -10.89 -15.13
N CYS A 68 13.02 -10.45 -13.90
CA CYS A 68 14.23 -10.82 -13.16
C CYS A 68 14.32 -12.31 -12.86
N VAL A 69 13.18 -12.99 -12.67
CA VAL A 69 13.14 -14.46 -12.49
C VAL A 69 13.41 -15.18 -13.81
N ILE A 70 12.93 -14.64 -14.94
CA ILE A 70 13.15 -15.22 -16.28
C ILE A 70 14.62 -15.10 -16.71
N ASN A 71 15.31 -14.01 -16.36
CA ASN A 71 16.72 -13.80 -16.73
C ASN A 71 17.73 -14.52 -15.81
N ARG A 72 17.28 -15.35 -14.87
CA ARG A 72 18.14 -16.13 -13.96
C ARG A 72 18.10 -17.65 -14.22
N LEU A 73 17.43 -18.07 -15.30
CA LEU A 73 17.44 -19.43 -15.83
C LEU A 73 18.26 -19.47 -17.12
#